data_AF-A0A936C8F6-F1
#
_entry.id   AF-A0A936C8F6-F1
#
_cell.length_a   1.000
_cell.length_b   1.000
_cell.length_c   1.000
_cell.angle_alpha   90.00
_cell.angle_beta   90.00
_cell.angle_gamma   90.00
#
_symmetry.space_group_name_H-M   'P 1'
#
loop_
_entity.id
_entity.type
_entity.pdbx_description
1 polymer ?
#
loop_
_entity_poly.entity_id
_entity_poly.type
_entity_poly.pdbx_seq_one_letter_code
_entity_poly.pdbx_strand_id
1 'polypeptide(L)'
;MTALDESSWFYGGLLVDEWKSADTFTQRDETDQRNVTEENSLVTVAYRQIHRARIRAFSAAKALQTFQPTARGKIGEMFFIKGYAELQSALDFCNGQPFADLSTGTPDINAAIDGPAAFNTALASFDSALVAVGSATDTLSLRVKYSSQVGRARALLATGKFAGSGAGGRGDSPHVHLQPHLAGPAGDRG
;
A
#
# COMPACT_ATOMS: atom_id res chain seq x y z
N MET A 1 23.24 4.26 1.88
CA MET A 1 22.82 2.85 1.76
C MET A 1 24.07 2.00 1.81
N THR A 2 24.23 1.18 2.84
CA THR A 2 25.25 0.13 2.83
C THR A 2 24.80 -0.97 1.87
N ALA A 3 25.72 -1.69 1.23
CA ALA A 3 25.36 -2.82 0.37
C ALA A 3 24.45 -3.82 1.11
N LEU A 4 23.48 -4.43 0.42
CA LEU A 4 22.56 -5.46 0.93
C LEU A 4 21.39 -4.95 1.82
N ASP A 5 21.15 -3.65 1.88
CA ASP A 5 19.97 -3.05 2.55
C ASP A 5 19.13 -2.23 1.55
N GLU A 6 18.80 -2.86 0.41
CA GLU A 6 18.00 -2.24 -0.64
C GLU A 6 16.49 -2.37 -0.37
N SER A 7 15.74 -1.31 -0.65
CA SER A 7 14.28 -1.30 -0.52
C SER A 7 13.59 -1.95 -1.72
N SER A 8 12.37 -2.47 -1.54
CA SER A 8 11.59 -3.04 -2.65
C SER A 8 11.29 -2.04 -3.78
N TRP A 9 11.32 -0.73 -3.52
CA TRP A 9 11.23 0.30 -4.56
C TRP A 9 12.36 0.22 -5.59
N PHE A 10 13.59 -0.09 -5.14
CA PHE A 10 14.74 -0.27 -6.03
C PHE A 10 14.56 -1.49 -6.95
N TYR A 11 13.99 -2.58 -6.42
CA TYR A 11 13.70 -3.76 -7.23
C TYR A 11 12.53 -3.56 -8.18
N GLY A 12 11.52 -2.79 -7.76
CA GLY A 12 10.40 -2.41 -8.62
C GLY A 12 10.87 -1.72 -9.91
N GLY A 13 11.83 -0.80 -9.83
CA GLY A 13 12.36 -0.15 -11.04
C GLY A 13 13.38 -0.97 -11.82
N LEU A 14 14.05 -1.97 -11.22
CA LEU A 14 14.84 -2.97 -11.95
C LEU A 14 13.93 -3.92 -12.75
N LEU A 15 12.75 -4.24 -12.21
CA LEU A 15 11.77 -5.06 -12.92
C LEU A 15 11.17 -4.33 -14.12
N VAL A 16 11.17 -3.00 -14.13
CA VAL A 16 10.67 -2.16 -15.23
C VAL A 16 11.83 -1.45 -15.95
N ASP A 17 11.53 -0.56 -16.89
CA ASP A 17 12.51 0.11 -17.76
C ASP A 17 13.11 1.40 -17.17
N GLU A 18 13.00 1.59 -15.84
CA GLU A 18 13.45 2.82 -15.17
C GLU A 18 14.96 2.83 -14.91
N TRP A 19 15.57 1.67 -14.61
CA TRP A 19 17.02 1.53 -14.48
C TRP A 19 17.48 0.10 -14.75
N LYS A 20 18.78 -0.04 -15.06
CA LYS A 20 19.44 -1.32 -15.35
C LYS A 20 20.51 -1.62 -14.32
N SER A 21 20.75 -2.91 -14.03
CA SER A 21 21.92 -3.33 -13.27
C SER A 21 23.21 -3.06 -14.05
N ALA A 22 24.22 -2.50 -13.38
CA ALA A 22 25.53 -2.19 -13.97
C ALA A 22 26.69 -2.57 -13.02
N ASP A 23 26.40 -3.37 -11.99
CA ASP A 23 27.37 -3.83 -11.01
C ASP A 23 27.65 -5.33 -11.17
N THR A 24 28.31 -5.95 -10.19
CA THR A 24 28.70 -7.35 -10.21
C THR A 24 27.85 -8.23 -9.28
N PHE A 25 26.76 -7.71 -8.70
CA PHE A 25 25.90 -8.45 -7.79
C PHE A 25 24.83 -9.20 -8.60
N THR A 26 24.95 -10.54 -8.64
CA THR A 26 24.04 -11.40 -9.41
C THR A 26 22.58 -11.23 -9.01
N GLN A 27 22.29 -10.93 -7.74
CA GLN A 27 20.93 -10.73 -7.25
C GLN A 27 20.20 -9.56 -7.93
N ARG A 28 20.93 -8.52 -8.36
CA ARG A 28 20.36 -7.37 -9.07
C ARG A 28 20.13 -7.72 -10.54
N ASP A 29 21.08 -8.43 -11.15
CA ASP A 29 20.95 -8.95 -12.51
C ASP A 29 19.78 -9.93 -12.64
N GLU A 30 19.57 -10.79 -11.65
CA GLU A 30 18.41 -11.68 -11.58
C GLU A 30 17.08 -10.91 -11.60
N THR A 31 17.00 -9.78 -10.89
CA THR A 31 15.79 -8.94 -10.88
C THR A 31 15.61 -8.21 -12.21
N ASP A 32 16.70 -7.61 -12.74
CA ASP A 32 16.72 -6.90 -14.04
C ASP A 32 16.32 -7.83 -15.21
N GLN A 33 16.80 -9.08 -15.18
CA GLN A 33 16.49 -10.10 -16.17
C GLN A 33 15.17 -10.84 -15.90
N ARG A 34 14.44 -10.49 -14.82
CA ARG A 34 13.20 -11.14 -14.39
C ARG A 34 13.34 -12.65 -14.19
N ASN A 35 14.50 -13.08 -13.71
CA ASN A 35 14.85 -14.47 -13.42
C ASN A 35 15.27 -14.62 -11.95
N VAL A 36 14.47 -14.06 -11.04
CA VAL A 36 14.70 -14.09 -9.59
C VAL A 36 14.57 -15.51 -9.06
N THR A 37 15.59 -16.00 -8.37
CA THR A 37 15.56 -17.32 -7.70
C THR A 37 15.18 -17.19 -6.23
N GLU A 38 14.83 -18.30 -5.58
CA GLU A 38 14.49 -18.32 -4.15
C GLU A 38 15.69 -17.99 -3.26
N GLU A 39 16.91 -18.19 -3.76
CA GLU A 39 18.17 -17.88 -3.09
C GLU A 39 18.54 -16.38 -3.16
N ASN A 40 17.76 -15.56 -3.87
CA ASN A 40 17.98 -14.13 -3.94
C ASN A 40 17.82 -13.49 -2.56
N SER A 41 18.96 -13.28 -1.90
CA SER A 41 19.03 -12.77 -0.53
C SER A 41 18.44 -11.38 -0.40
N LEU A 42 18.49 -10.57 -1.46
CA LEU A 42 18.00 -9.21 -1.44
C LEU A 42 16.47 -9.14 -1.44
N VAL A 43 15.83 -9.95 -2.29
CA VAL A 43 14.37 -10.11 -2.31
C VAL A 43 13.89 -10.72 -0.98
N THR A 44 14.61 -11.72 -0.46
CA THR A 44 14.32 -12.32 0.84
C THR A 44 14.39 -11.31 2.00
N VAL A 45 15.40 -10.43 2.00
CA VAL A 45 15.52 -9.36 3.00
C VAL A 45 14.37 -8.35 2.85
N ALA A 46 14.07 -7.90 1.64
CA ALA A 46 12.97 -6.96 1.39
C ALA A 46 11.63 -7.52 1.88
N TYR A 47 11.31 -8.79 1.56
CA TYR A 47 10.14 -9.49 2.05
C TYR A 47 10.08 -9.48 3.59
N ARG A 48 11.15 -9.89 4.26
CA ARG A 48 11.22 -9.95 5.73
C ARG A 48 11.06 -8.57 6.38
N GLN A 49 11.63 -7.52 5.79
CA GLN A 49 11.53 -6.16 6.33
C GLN A 49 10.11 -5.60 6.21
N ILE A 50 9.42 -5.85 5.09
CA ILE A 50 8.02 -5.46 4.89
C ILE A 50 7.13 -6.11 5.97
N HIS A 51 7.24 -7.43 6.16
CA HIS A 51 6.46 -8.13 7.20
C HIS A 51 6.82 -7.67 8.62
N ARG A 52 8.09 -7.39 8.88
CA ARG A 52 8.54 -6.85 10.17
C ARG A 52 7.92 -5.47 10.45
N ALA A 53 7.90 -4.58 9.47
CA ALA A 53 7.27 -3.27 9.58
C ALA A 53 5.77 -3.41 9.89
N ARG A 54 5.07 -4.27 9.15
CA ARG A 54 3.65 -4.59 9.38
C ARG A 54 3.36 -5.01 10.82
N ILE A 55 4.11 -5.99 11.33
CA ILE A 55 3.90 -6.55 12.68
C ILE A 55 4.21 -5.51 13.75
N ARG A 56 5.36 -4.84 13.65
CA ARG A 56 5.79 -3.84 14.64
C ARG A 56 4.82 -2.67 14.72
N ALA A 57 4.33 -2.20 13.57
CA ALA A 57 3.34 -1.14 13.52
C ALA A 57 2.02 -1.56 14.20
N PHE A 58 1.53 -2.78 13.96
CA PHE A 58 0.34 -3.27 14.64
C PHE A 58 0.53 -3.38 16.17
N SER A 59 1.63 -3.97 16.63
CA SER A 59 1.94 -4.05 18.06
C SER A 59 2.04 -2.67 18.72
N ALA A 60 2.66 -1.71 18.03
CA ALA A 60 2.73 -0.32 18.49
C ALA A 60 1.36 0.35 18.54
N ALA A 61 0.50 0.13 17.54
CA ALA A 61 -0.88 0.63 17.54
C ALA A 61 -1.66 0.11 18.75
N LYS A 62 -1.53 -1.18 19.08
CA LYS A 62 -2.17 -1.78 20.26
C LYS A 62 -1.63 -1.19 21.56
N ALA A 63 -0.32 -1.06 21.69
CA ALA A 63 0.29 -0.43 22.87
C ALA A 63 -0.17 1.03 23.03
N LEU A 64 -0.22 1.81 21.95
CA LEU A 64 -0.73 3.19 21.98
C LEU A 64 -2.21 3.24 22.35
N GLN A 65 -3.04 2.32 21.86
CA GLN A 65 -4.45 2.23 22.26
C GLN A 65 -4.61 1.94 23.75
N THR A 66 -3.72 1.15 24.35
CA THR A 66 -3.75 0.83 25.79
C THR A 66 -3.21 1.98 26.66
N PHE A 67 -2.05 2.54 26.30
CA PHE A 67 -1.30 3.45 27.18
C PHE A 67 -1.44 4.93 26.82
N GLN A 68 -1.81 5.27 25.58
CA GLN A 68 -2.01 6.64 25.11
C GLN A 68 -3.25 6.74 24.19
N PRO A 69 -4.46 6.39 24.66
CA PRO A 69 -5.65 6.28 23.81
C PRO A 69 -6.07 7.60 23.14
N THR A 70 -5.65 8.74 23.68
CA THR A 70 -5.91 10.08 23.12
C THR A 70 -4.91 10.50 22.05
N ALA A 71 -3.81 9.77 21.85
CA ALA A 71 -2.78 10.06 20.84
C ALA A 71 -3.21 9.63 19.43
N ARG A 72 -4.33 10.18 18.95
CA ARG A 72 -5.00 9.82 17.69
C ARG A 72 -4.06 9.78 16.48
N GLY A 73 -3.22 10.81 16.32
CA GLY A 73 -2.24 10.89 15.25
C GLY A 73 -1.22 9.74 15.27
N LYS A 74 -0.69 9.38 16.45
CA LYS A 74 0.28 8.28 16.60
C LYS A 74 -0.37 6.91 16.33
N ILE A 75 -1.59 6.71 16.84
CA ILE A 75 -2.36 5.48 16.59
C ILE A 75 -2.62 5.34 15.08
N GLY A 76 -3.07 6.43 14.44
CA GLY A 76 -3.29 6.47 13.00
C GLY A 76 -2.03 6.24 12.18
N GLU A 77 -0.90 6.81 12.58
CA GLU A 77 0.40 6.62 11.92
C GLU A 77 0.81 5.15 11.90
N MET A 78 0.61 4.44 13.01
CA MET A 78 0.93 3.01 13.07
C MET A 78 0.02 2.18 12.12
N PHE A 79 -1.27 2.50 12.03
CA PHE A 79 -2.14 1.84 11.04
C PHE A 79 -1.79 2.21 9.60
N PHE A 80 -1.35 3.44 9.35
CA PHE A 80 -0.86 3.85 8.04
C PHE A 80 0.39 3.05 7.64
N ILE A 81 1.37 2.91 8.53
CA ILE A 81 2.58 2.11 8.27
C ILE A 81 2.21 0.65 7.99
N LYS A 82 1.29 0.08 8.78
CA LYS A 82 0.77 -1.28 8.54
C LYS A 82 0.14 -1.41 7.15
N GLY A 83 -0.73 -0.48 6.78
CA GLY A 83 -1.39 -0.48 5.47
C GLY A 83 -0.42 -0.29 4.30
N TYR A 84 0.60 0.56 4.46
CA TYR A 84 1.63 0.74 3.45
C TYR A 84 2.47 -0.52 3.25
N ALA A 85 2.87 -1.19 4.34
CA ALA A 85 3.58 -2.47 4.26
C ALA A 85 2.73 -3.54 3.56
N GLU A 86 1.44 -3.63 3.88
CA GLU A 86 0.53 -4.59 3.23
C GLU A 86 0.31 -4.29 1.76
N LEU A 87 0.14 -3.00 1.39
CA LEU A 87 0.03 -2.58 0.01
C LEU A 87 1.30 -2.91 -0.78
N GLN A 88 2.47 -2.61 -0.22
CA GLN A 88 3.75 -2.88 -0.86
C GLN A 88 3.95 -4.39 -1.05
N SER A 89 3.63 -5.20 -0.03
CA SER A 89 3.66 -6.66 -0.11
C SER A 89 2.71 -7.18 -1.20
N ALA A 90 1.50 -6.63 -1.31
CA ALA A 90 0.52 -6.98 -2.34
C ALA A 90 1.01 -6.66 -3.76
N LEU A 91 1.72 -5.55 -3.94
CA LEU A 91 2.31 -5.15 -5.21
C LEU A 91 3.50 -6.03 -5.61
N ASP A 92 4.40 -6.31 -4.66
CA ASP A 92 5.68 -6.95 -4.96
C ASP A 92 5.57 -8.47 -5.09
N PHE A 93 4.72 -9.11 -4.26
CA PHE A 93 4.67 -10.58 -4.13
C PHE A 93 3.35 -11.20 -4.59
N CYS A 94 2.40 -10.39 -5.10
CA CYS A 94 1.18 -10.85 -5.77
C CYS A 94 0.41 -11.95 -4.98
N ASN A 95 -0.15 -12.92 -5.71
CA ASN A 95 -0.94 -14.03 -5.19
C ASN A 95 -0.06 -14.99 -4.37
N GLY A 96 -0.54 -15.39 -3.19
CA GLY A 96 0.05 -16.48 -2.42
C GLY A 96 0.84 -16.03 -1.19
N GLN A 97 0.93 -14.73 -0.93
CA GLN A 97 1.63 -14.22 0.24
C GLN A 97 0.85 -14.53 1.54
N PRO A 98 1.50 -15.07 2.59
CA PRO A 98 0.88 -15.23 3.89
C PRO A 98 0.95 -13.91 4.68
N PHE A 99 -0.20 -13.42 5.16
CA PHE A 99 -0.21 -12.41 6.22
C PHE A 99 -0.53 -13.05 7.55
N ALA A 100 0.42 -13.01 8.48
CA ALA A 100 0.17 -13.53 9.81
C ALA A 100 -1.04 -12.85 10.47
N ASP A 101 -1.87 -13.64 11.16
CA ASP A 101 -2.90 -13.09 12.03
C ASP A 101 -2.21 -12.45 13.23
N LEU A 102 -2.58 -11.21 13.50
CA LEU A 102 -2.03 -10.43 14.60
C LEU A 102 -3.02 -10.26 15.75
N SER A 103 -4.24 -10.81 15.62
CA SER A 103 -5.34 -10.62 16.58
C SER A 103 -5.10 -11.32 17.92
N THR A 104 -4.36 -12.44 17.91
CA THR A 104 -4.17 -13.34 19.08
C THR A 104 -2.84 -13.13 19.82
N GLY A 105 -1.98 -12.22 19.35
CA GLY A 105 -0.66 -11.97 19.97
C GLY A 105 0.43 -13.00 19.61
N THR A 106 0.06 -14.11 18.96
CA THR A 106 0.97 -15.09 18.34
C THR A 106 0.83 -15.02 16.83
N PRO A 107 1.93 -14.83 16.05
CA PRO A 107 1.86 -14.85 14.60
C PRO A 107 1.47 -16.25 14.13
N ASP A 108 0.23 -16.44 13.68
CA ASP A 108 -0.15 -17.65 12.96
C ASP A 108 0.30 -17.53 11.50
N ILE A 109 0.87 -18.60 10.92
CA ILE A 109 1.11 -18.66 9.48
C ILE A 109 -0.25 -18.94 8.83
N ASN A 110 -0.97 -17.86 8.56
CA ASN A 110 -2.21 -17.97 7.79
C ASN A 110 -1.94 -18.58 6.42
N ALA A 111 -2.96 -19.22 5.86
CA ALA A 111 -2.94 -19.68 4.48
C ALA A 111 -2.59 -18.53 3.53
N ALA A 112 -1.86 -18.88 2.47
CA ALA A 112 -1.60 -18.04 1.32
C ALA A 112 -2.91 -17.40 0.82
N ILE A 113 -2.95 -16.07 0.70
CA ILE A 113 -4.15 -15.35 0.24
C ILE A 113 -4.01 -14.92 -1.23
N ASP A 114 -5.14 -14.70 -1.90
CA ASP A 114 -5.14 -14.16 -3.26
C ASP A 114 -4.82 -12.64 -3.26
N GLY A 115 -4.46 -12.13 -4.44
CA GLY A 115 -4.08 -10.73 -4.64
C GLY A 115 -5.19 -9.75 -4.24
N PRO A 116 -6.46 -9.93 -4.67
CA PRO A 116 -7.56 -9.09 -4.22
C PRO A 116 -7.73 -9.07 -2.69
N ALA A 117 -7.60 -10.20 -1.99
CA ALA A 117 -7.63 -10.23 -0.53
C ALA A 117 -6.44 -9.49 0.10
N ALA A 118 -5.25 -9.56 -0.51
CA ALA A 118 -4.08 -8.83 -0.04
C ALA A 118 -4.31 -7.30 -0.12
N PHE A 119 -4.83 -6.81 -1.25
CA PHE A 119 -5.20 -5.39 -1.38
C PHE A 119 -6.33 -4.99 -0.43
N ASN A 120 -7.33 -5.85 -0.21
CA ASN A 120 -8.40 -5.58 0.76
C ASN A 120 -7.87 -5.53 2.22
N THR A 121 -6.82 -6.28 2.53
CA THR A 121 -6.15 -6.21 3.84
C THR A 121 -5.47 -4.85 4.03
N ALA A 122 -4.77 -4.35 3.00
CA ALA A 122 -4.19 -3.01 3.02
C ALA A 122 -5.28 -1.92 3.15
N LEU A 123 -6.40 -2.06 2.44
CA LEU A 123 -7.56 -1.15 2.55
C LEU A 123 -8.06 -1.05 3.99
N ALA A 124 -8.26 -2.19 4.65
CA ALA A 124 -8.75 -2.21 6.04
C ALA A 124 -7.79 -1.49 7.00
N SER A 125 -6.49 -1.58 6.77
CA SER A 125 -5.48 -0.84 7.56
C SER A 125 -5.52 0.67 7.30
N PHE A 126 -5.66 1.10 6.05
CA PHE A 126 -5.82 2.52 5.74
C PHE A 126 -7.13 3.09 6.31
N ASP A 127 -8.23 2.33 6.23
CA ASP A 127 -9.50 2.71 6.85
C ASP A 127 -9.35 2.83 8.37
N SER A 128 -8.62 1.92 9.01
CA SER A 128 -8.30 2.00 10.45
C SER A 128 -7.49 3.25 10.81
N ALA A 129 -6.53 3.64 9.95
CA ALA A 129 -5.76 4.87 10.12
C ALA A 129 -6.66 6.12 10.04
N LEU A 130 -7.57 6.16 9.05
CA LEU A 130 -8.52 7.25 8.87
C LEU A 130 -9.50 7.37 10.03
N VAL A 131 -10.01 6.25 10.54
CA VAL A 131 -10.86 6.21 11.74
C VAL A 131 -10.08 6.70 12.96
N ALA A 132 -8.83 6.28 13.13
CA ALA A 132 -7.99 6.68 14.26
C ALA A 132 -7.75 8.20 14.29
N VAL A 133 -7.42 8.83 13.17
CA VAL A 133 -7.23 10.29 13.13
C VAL A 133 -8.56 11.05 13.20
N GLY A 134 -9.63 10.54 12.59
CA GLY A 134 -10.96 11.14 12.63
C GLY A 134 -10.96 12.59 12.11
N SER A 135 -11.53 13.50 12.91
CA SER A 135 -11.57 14.95 12.63
C SER A 135 -10.38 15.74 13.18
N ALA A 136 -9.34 15.06 13.70
CA ALA A 136 -8.16 15.75 14.23
C ALA A 136 -7.44 16.55 13.13
N THR A 137 -6.99 17.76 13.49
CA THR A 137 -6.40 18.74 12.57
C THR A 137 -4.95 19.08 12.89
N ASP A 138 -4.33 18.42 13.87
CA ASP A 138 -2.90 18.57 14.13
C ASP A 138 -2.06 18.06 12.95
N THR A 139 -0.84 18.55 12.82
CA THR A 139 0.06 18.28 11.69
C THR A 139 0.29 16.78 11.44
N LEU A 140 0.41 15.97 12.50
CA LEU A 140 0.62 14.53 12.35
C LEU A 140 -0.66 13.87 11.84
N SER A 141 -1.81 14.17 12.45
CA SER A 141 -3.09 13.62 12.04
C SER A 141 -3.45 13.97 10.60
N LEU A 142 -3.18 15.20 10.15
CA LEU A 142 -3.39 15.61 8.76
C LEU A 142 -2.47 14.85 7.79
N ARG A 143 -1.19 14.70 8.13
CA ARG A 143 -0.25 13.91 7.32
C ARG A 143 -0.72 12.48 7.14
N VAL A 144 -1.10 11.83 8.24
CA VAL A 144 -1.62 10.45 8.24
C VAL A 144 -2.92 10.36 7.44
N LYS A 145 -3.82 11.34 7.57
CA LYS A 145 -5.08 11.39 6.83
C LYS A 145 -4.83 11.38 5.33
N TYR A 146 -4.04 12.33 4.84
CA TYR A 146 -3.78 12.45 3.39
C TYR A 146 -2.97 11.28 2.84
N SER A 147 -1.96 10.81 3.57
CA SER A 147 -1.16 9.65 3.14
C SER A 147 -2.01 8.37 3.10
N SER A 148 -2.90 8.17 4.07
CA SER A 148 -3.81 7.02 4.11
C SER A 148 -4.85 7.07 3.00
N GLN A 149 -5.34 8.27 2.65
CA GLN A 149 -6.26 8.42 1.51
C GLN A 149 -5.59 8.03 0.17
N VAL A 150 -4.34 8.42 -0.04
CA VAL A 150 -3.56 8.01 -1.23
C VAL A 150 -3.31 6.51 -1.24
N GLY A 151 -2.89 5.93 -0.11
CA GLY A 151 -2.69 4.48 0.02
C GLY A 151 -3.97 3.69 -0.26
N ARG A 152 -5.10 4.14 0.30
CA ARG A 152 -6.43 3.59 0.06
C ARG A 152 -6.83 3.65 -1.41
N ALA A 153 -6.61 4.80 -2.07
CA ALA A 153 -6.90 4.95 -3.49
C ALA A 153 -6.07 3.98 -4.36
N ARG A 154 -4.78 3.78 -4.04
CA ARG A 154 -3.92 2.81 -4.75
C ARG A 154 -4.42 1.37 -4.58
N ALA A 155 -4.83 0.98 -3.38
CA ALA A 155 -5.37 -0.35 -3.15
C ALA A 155 -6.75 -0.57 -3.81
N LEU A 156 -7.59 0.46 -3.89
CA LEU A 156 -8.85 0.41 -4.66
C LEU A 156 -8.59 0.28 -6.16
N LEU A 157 -7.60 0.99 -6.69
CA LEU A 157 -7.21 0.90 -8.09
C LEU A 157 -6.79 -0.54 -8.46
N ALA A 158 -5.97 -1.17 -7.61
CA ALA A 158 -5.50 -2.53 -7.79
C ALA A 158 -6.62 -3.60 -7.75
N THR A 159 -7.80 -3.26 -7.22
CA THR A 159 -8.98 -4.16 -7.19
C THR A 159 -10.04 -3.81 -8.23
N GLY A 160 -9.73 -2.89 -9.17
CA GLY A 160 -10.67 -2.44 -10.21
C GLY A 160 -11.81 -1.53 -9.69
N LYS A 161 -11.71 -1.04 -8.44
CA LYS A 161 -12.74 -0.21 -7.80
C LYS A 161 -12.50 1.29 -8.08
N PHE A 162 -12.64 1.69 -9.34
CA PHE A 162 -12.30 3.04 -9.80
C PHE A 162 -13.18 4.14 -9.18
N ALA A 163 -14.47 3.88 -8.98
CA ALA A 163 -15.41 4.86 -8.39
C ALA A 163 -15.00 5.31 -6.98
N GLY A 164 -14.44 4.40 -6.16
CA GLY A 164 -13.94 4.73 -4.83
C GLY A 164 -12.51 5.29 -4.81
N SER A 165 -11.76 5.14 -5.90
CA SER A 165 -10.35 5.53 -5.99
C SER A 165 -10.17 7.06 -6.13
N GLY A 166 -11.10 7.74 -6.81
CA GLY A 166 -11.08 9.21 -6.98
C GLY A 166 -11.39 9.99 -5.70
N ALA A 167 -12.09 9.38 -4.74
CA ALA A 167 -12.49 10.02 -3.48
C ALA A 167 -11.32 10.19 -2.48
N GLY A 168 -10.19 9.49 -2.68
CA GLY A 168 -8.99 9.67 -1.86
C GLY A 168 -8.23 10.98 -2.14
N GLY A 169 -8.41 11.59 -3.32
CA GLY A 169 -7.73 12.83 -3.71
C GLY A 169 -8.57 14.10 -3.54
N ARG A 170 -9.87 13.97 -3.23
CA ARG A 170 -10.79 15.08 -3.05
C ARG A 170 -11.54 14.89 -1.74
N GLY A 171 -11.23 15.73 -0.75
CA GLY A 171 -12.26 16.06 0.24
C GLY A 171 -13.51 16.48 -0.54
N ASP A 172 -14.65 15.90 -0.18
CA ASP A 172 -15.93 15.98 -0.89
C ASP A 172 -16.11 17.29 -1.67
N SER A 173 -16.13 17.15 -3.00
CA SER A 173 -16.70 18.15 -3.89
C SER A 173 -17.42 17.35 -4.97
N PRO A 174 -18.74 17.54 -5.14
CA PRO A 174 -19.53 16.72 -6.04
C PRO A 174 -18.97 16.86 -7.45
N HIS A 175 -18.60 15.73 -8.04
CA HIS A 175 -18.09 15.67 -9.39
C HIS A 175 -19.16 16.23 -10.34
N VAL A 176 -18.90 17.42 -10.88
CA VAL A 176 -19.57 17.92 -12.09
C VAL A 176 -19.31 16.87 -13.17
N HIS A 177 -20.36 16.12 -13.50
CA HIS A 177 -20.40 15.26 -14.66
C HIS A 177 -20.29 16.18 -15.87
N LEU A 178 -19.11 16.21 -16.51
CA LEU A 178 -18.97 16.80 -17.84
C LEU A 178 -19.77 15.91 -18.80
N GLN A 179 -21.04 16.24 -18.97
CA GLN A 179 -21.84 15.77 -20.09
C GLN A 179 -21.19 16.27 -21.38
N PRO A 180 -21.00 15.43 -22.40
CA PRO A 180 -20.64 15.92 -23.72
C PRO A 180 -21.84 16.68 -24.30
N HIS A 181 -21.71 18.01 -24.37
CA HIS A 181 -22.67 18.86 -25.07
C HIS A 181 -22.57 18.61 -26.58
N LEU A 182 -23.68 18.15 -27.16
CA LEU A 182 -24.25 18.54 -28.45
C LEU A 182 -23.48 18.14 -29.74
N ALA A 183 -23.84 16.98 -30.30
CA ALA A 183 -23.94 16.83 -31.74
C ALA A 183 -25.33 17.36 -32.18
N GLY A 184 -25.37 18.49 -32.88
CA GLY A 184 -26.60 19.02 -33.47
C GLY A 184 -27.09 18.18 -34.66
N PRO A 185 -28.38 18.20 -34.99
CA PRO A 185 -28.91 17.41 -36.10
C PRO A 185 -28.44 18.00 -37.45
N ALA A 186 -27.89 17.13 -38.30
CA ALA A 186 -27.71 17.43 -39.72
C ALA A 186 -29.09 17.61 -40.35
N GLY A 187 -29.37 18.81 -40.85
CA GLY A 187 -30.56 19.09 -41.65
C GLY A 187 -30.40 18.44 -43.03
N ASP A 188 -31.29 17.50 -43.34
CA ASP A 188 -31.46 16.98 -44.69
C ASP A 188 -32.04 18.08 -45.58
N ARG A 189 -31.34 18.31 -46.70
CA ARG A 189 -31.89 18.96 -47.88
C ARG A 189 -32.50 17.87 -48.75
N GLY A 190 -33.80 17.94 -48.99
CA GLY A 190 -34.57 17.07 -49.88
C GLY A 190 -36.04 17.42 -49.83
#